data_AF-A0A2S9FRS1-F1
#
_entry.id   AF-A0A2S9FRS1-F1
#
_cell.length_a   1.000
_cell.length_b   1.000
_cell.length_c   1.000
_cell.angle_alpha   90.00
_cell.angle_beta   90.00
_cell.angle_gamma   90.00
#
_symmetry.space_group_name_H-M   'P 1'
#
loop_
_entity.id
_entity.type
_entity.pdbx_description
1 polymer ?
#
loop_
_entity_poly.entity_id
_entity_poly.type
_entity_poly.pdbx_seq_one_letter_code
_entity_poly.pdbx_strand_id
1 'polypeptide(L)'
;RTDFDVVEDFFHDVPAAVREEALRMPEPEQSDTPFIEPWPLPDWPDVPTRVLAGSEDRLFPLEFQRRVVRERLGLEVEVIPGGHLAALSHPDELA
;
A
#
# COMPACT_ATOMS: atom_id res chain seq x y z
N ARG A 1 19.39 -4.76 -0.58
CA ARG A 1 18.94 -6.15 -0.35
C ARG A 1 18.30 -6.62 -1.65
N THR A 2 18.46 -7.87 -2.06
CA THR A 2 18.07 -8.31 -3.41
C THR A 2 16.73 -9.04 -3.43
N ASP A 3 16.28 -9.57 -2.29
CA ASP A 3 15.09 -10.41 -2.22
C ASP A 3 13.97 -9.78 -1.38
N PHE A 4 12.76 -10.08 -1.82
CA PHE A 4 11.47 -9.74 -1.22
C PHE A 4 11.15 -10.68 -0.05
N ASP A 5 10.66 -10.13 1.06
CA ASP A 5 10.23 -10.90 2.23
C ASP A 5 8.84 -10.44 2.65
N VAL A 6 7.84 -11.31 2.46
CA VAL A 6 6.44 -11.01 2.79
C VAL A 6 6.26 -10.57 4.24
N VAL A 7 6.98 -11.18 5.19
CA VAL A 7 6.82 -10.83 6.61
C VAL A 7 7.46 -9.48 6.91
N GLU A 8 8.66 -9.22 6.41
CA GLU A 8 9.35 -7.95 6.69
C GLU A 8 8.79 -6.78 5.91
N ASP A 9 8.30 -7.00 4.69
CA ASP A 9 7.86 -5.94 3.78
C ASP A 9 6.36 -5.62 3.97
N PHE A 10 5.51 -6.61 4.29
CA PHE A 10 4.06 -6.44 4.46
C PHE A 10 3.59 -6.53 5.92
N PHE A 11 4.01 -7.56 6.65
CA PHE A 11 3.40 -7.93 7.94
C PHE A 11 4.21 -7.51 9.18
N HIS A 12 5.23 -6.66 9.02
CA HIS A 12 6.19 -6.35 10.08
C HIS A 12 5.57 -5.65 11.30
N ASP A 13 4.48 -4.93 11.09
CA ASP A 13 3.71 -4.21 12.10
C ASP A 13 2.30 -4.81 12.35
N VAL A 14 1.95 -5.90 11.65
CA VAL A 14 0.66 -6.57 11.81
C VAL A 14 0.69 -7.48 13.05
N PRO A 15 -0.34 -7.43 13.93
CA PRO A 15 -0.41 -8.31 15.10
C PRO A 15 -0.26 -9.79 14.73
N ALA A 16 0.52 -10.53 15.52
CA ALA A 16 0.90 -11.91 15.21
C ALA A 16 -0.30 -12.82 14.91
N ALA A 17 -1.37 -12.72 15.71
CA ALA A 17 -2.59 -13.52 15.51
C ALA A 17 -3.28 -13.23 14.17
N VAL A 18 -3.29 -11.97 13.72
CA VAL A 18 -3.88 -11.57 12.43
C VAL A 18 -2.99 -12.05 11.28
N ARG A 19 -1.67 -11.88 11.39
CA ARG A 19 -0.70 -12.41 10.41
C ARG A 19 -0.82 -13.93 10.28
N GLU A 20 -0.91 -14.66 11.38
CA GLU A 20 -1.03 -16.13 11.37
C GLU A 20 -2.34 -16.62 10.75
N GLU A 21 -3.44 -15.87 10.91
CA GLU A 21 -4.68 -16.15 10.18
C GLU A 21 -4.51 -15.88 8.69
N ALA A 22 -3.96 -14.73 8.32
CA ALA A 22 -3.73 -14.37 6.91
C ALA A 22 -2.82 -15.39 6.19
N LEU A 23 -1.71 -15.81 6.82
CA LEU A 23 -0.78 -16.78 6.24
C LEU A 23 -1.32 -18.22 6.19
N ARG A 24 -2.43 -18.53 6.88
CA ARG A 24 -3.13 -19.81 6.72
C ARG A 24 -3.99 -19.86 5.47
N MET A 25 -4.36 -18.70 4.92
CA MET A 25 -5.13 -18.63 3.70
C MET A 25 -4.20 -18.84 2.50
N PRO A 26 -4.65 -19.56 1.45
CA PRO A 26 -3.90 -19.64 0.21
C PRO A 26 -3.75 -18.24 -0.38
N GLU A 27 -2.60 -17.96 -1.00
CA GLU A 27 -2.40 -16.72 -1.73
C GLU A 27 -3.45 -16.61 -2.86
N PRO A 28 -4.21 -15.51 -2.95
CA PRO A 28 -5.15 -15.33 -4.03
C PRO A 28 -4.39 -15.16 -5.34
N GLU A 29 -4.88 -15.80 -6.41
CA GLU A 29 -4.32 -15.59 -7.74
C GLU A 29 -4.46 -14.11 -8.13
N GLN A 30 -3.32 -13.44 -8.34
CA GLN A 30 -3.24 -12.05 -8.79
C GLN A 30 -2.98 -12.02 -10.30
N SER A 31 -3.59 -11.06 -10.99
CA SER A 31 -3.31 -10.81 -12.41
C SER A 31 -2.04 -9.98 -12.58
N ASP A 32 -1.20 -10.33 -13.55
CA ASP A 32 -0.02 -9.53 -13.95
C ASP A 32 -0.38 -8.27 -14.77
N THR A 33 -1.64 -8.14 -15.20
CA THR A 33 -2.10 -7.04 -16.06
C THR A 33 -1.69 -5.64 -15.58
N PRO A 34 -1.73 -5.29 -14.27
CA PRO A 34 -1.30 -3.97 -13.80
C PRO A 34 0.18 -3.63 -14.08
N PHE A 35 1.03 -4.63 -14.32
CA PHE A 35 2.44 -4.45 -14.68
C PHE A 35 2.69 -4.48 -16.19
N ILE A 36 1.69 -4.85 -16.99
CA ILE A 36 1.81 -5.04 -18.44
C ILE A 36 1.05 -3.96 -19.22
N GLU A 37 -0.19 -3.69 -18.82
CA GLU A 37 -1.08 -2.79 -19.55
C GLU A 37 -1.02 -1.37 -18.99
N PRO A 38 -1.07 -0.34 -19.84
CA PRO A 38 -1.20 1.03 -19.38
C PRO A 38 -2.57 1.27 -18.74
N TRP A 39 -2.66 2.27 -17.85
CA TRP A 39 -3.95 2.78 -17.38
C TRP A 39 -4.79 3.24 -18.58
N PRO A 40 -6.05 2.78 -18.73
CA PRO A 40 -6.80 2.95 -19.97
C PRO A 40 -7.41 4.34 -20.17
N LEU A 41 -7.44 5.19 -19.13
CA LEU A 41 -7.95 6.55 -19.24
C LEU A 41 -6.82 7.53 -19.58
N PRO A 42 -7.11 8.58 -20.35
CA PRO A 42 -6.11 9.59 -20.69
C PRO A 42 -5.62 10.39 -19.47
N ASP A 43 -6.50 10.56 -18.46
CA ASP A 43 -6.24 11.34 -17.25
C ASP A 43 -6.97 10.72 -16.05
N TRP A 44 -6.58 11.14 -14.84
CA TRP A 44 -7.32 10.82 -13.63
C TRP A 44 -8.71 11.49 -13.67
N PRO A 45 -9.81 10.79 -13.35
CA PRO A 45 -11.14 11.40 -13.35
C PRO A 45 -11.24 12.57 -12.36
N ASP A 46 -12.08 13.56 -12.68
CA ASP A 46 -12.40 14.69 -11.78
C ASP A 46 -13.33 14.23 -10.65
N VAL A 47 -12.76 13.45 -9.72
CA VAL A 47 -13.43 12.96 -8.52
C VAL A 47 -12.59 13.33 -7.29
N PRO A 48 -13.22 13.79 -6.20
CA PRO A 48 -12.50 14.08 -4.96
C PRO A 48 -11.62 12.90 -4.54
N THR A 49 -10.31 13.12 -4.48
CA THR A 49 -9.32 12.08 -4.20
C THR A 49 -8.49 12.49 -2.99
N ARG A 50 -8.36 11.58 -2.01
CA ARG A 50 -7.42 11.69 -0.89
C ARG A 50 -6.47 10.50 -0.97
N VAL A 51 -5.19 10.74 -0.73
CA VAL A 51 -4.18 9.67 -0.71
C VAL A 51 -3.64 9.53 0.70
N LEU A 52 -3.79 8.33 1.27
CA LEU A 52 -3.23 7.94 2.54
C LEU A 52 -1.98 7.09 2.31
N ALA A 53 -0.93 7.27 3.13
CA ALA A 53 0.21 6.35 3.15
C ALA A 53 0.72 6.11 4.57
N GLY A 54 1.05 4.85 4.86
CA GLY A 54 1.70 4.45 6.10
C GLY A 54 3.10 5.05 6.21
N SER A 55 3.42 5.65 7.36
CA SER A 55 4.75 6.24 7.61
C SER A 55 5.88 5.21 7.62
N GLU A 56 5.55 3.93 7.80
CA GLU A 56 6.49 2.82 7.95
C GLU A 56 6.36 1.80 6.80
N ASP A 57 5.69 2.14 5.70
CA ASP A 57 5.57 1.25 4.53
C ASP A 57 6.97 0.96 3.93
N ARG A 58 7.33 -0.33 3.91
CA ARG A 58 8.61 -0.83 3.40
C ARG A 58 8.54 -1.26 1.94
N LEU A 59 7.33 -1.53 1.44
CA LEU A 59 7.08 -1.88 0.04
C LEU A 59 7.04 -0.62 -0.83
N PHE A 60 6.30 0.39 -0.38
CA PHE A 60 6.23 1.71 -1.01
C PHE A 60 6.61 2.80 -0.02
N PRO A 61 7.92 3.07 0.14
CA PRO A 61 8.40 4.08 1.10
C PRO A 61 7.68 5.43 0.95
N LEU A 62 7.43 6.11 2.06
CA LEU A 62 6.64 7.35 2.09
C LEU A 62 7.13 8.41 1.09
N GLU A 63 8.45 8.60 0.96
CA GLU A 63 9.01 9.57 0.00
C GLU A 63 8.78 9.16 -1.47
N PHE A 64 8.73 7.86 -1.76
CA PHE A 64 8.33 7.36 -3.07
C PHE A 64 6.87 7.72 -3.36
N GLN A 65 5.96 7.45 -2.40
CA GLN A 65 4.54 7.78 -2.54
C GLN A 65 4.32 9.29 -2.71
N ARG A 66 4.95 10.12 -1.88
CA ARG A 66 4.89 11.60 -1.99
C ARG A 66 5.27 12.09 -3.39
N ARG A 67 6.35 11.55 -3.94
CA ARG A 67 6.79 11.91 -5.30
C ARG A 67 5.75 11.49 -6.35
N VAL A 68 5.31 10.23 -6.33
CA VAL A 68 4.35 9.69 -7.31
C VAL A 68 3.03 10.45 -7.28
N VAL A 69 2.50 10.71 -6.08
CA VAL A 69 1.21 11.40 -5.90
C VAL A 69 1.29 12.85 -6.37
N ARG A 70 2.38 13.55 -6.06
CA ARG A 70 2.59 14.91 -6.55
C ARG A 70 2.74 14.96 -8.07
N GLU A 71 3.57 14.09 -8.63
CA GLU A 71 3.86 14.08 -10.07
C GLU A 71 2.67 13.65 -10.93
N ARG A 72 1.84 12.72 -10.44
CA ARG A 72 0.74 12.14 -11.22
C ARG A 72 -0.62 12.75 -10.93
N LEU A 73 -0.87 13.19 -9.70
CA LEU A 73 -2.17 13.67 -9.26
C LEU A 73 -2.15 15.15 -8.84
N GLY A 74 -0.97 15.75 -8.64
CA GLY A 74 -0.85 17.11 -8.09
C GLY A 74 -1.35 17.23 -6.65
N LEU A 75 -1.43 16.10 -5.92
CA LEU A 75 -1.91 16.03 -4.55
C LEU A 75 -0.75 15.83 -3.57
N GLU A 76 -1.06 15.96 -2.28
CA GLU A 76 -0.17 15.58 -1.19
C GLU A 76 -0.69 14.33 -0.48
N VAL A 77 0.24 13.59 0.14
CA VAL A 77 -0.07 12.40 0.91
C VAL A 77 -0.42 12.79 2.34
N GLU A 78 -1.55 12.28 2.83
CA GLU A 78 -1.88 12.28 4.25
C GLU A 78 -1.22 11.06 4.90
N VAL A 79 -0.36 11.33 5.88
CA VAL A 79 0.46 10.30 6.50
C VAL A 79 -0.28 9.71 7.69
N ILE A 80 -0.39 8.40 7.72
CA ILE A 80 -0.99 7.63 8.82
C ILE A 80 0.07 6.72 9.46
N PRO A 81 -0.11 6.28 10.71
CA PRO A 81 0.74 5.27 11.33
C PRO A 81 0.71 3.94 10.55
N GLY A 82 1.77 3.15 10.70
CA GLY A 82 1.83 1.78 10.19
C GLY A 82 2.51 1.59 8.83
N GLY A 83 2.59 0.32 8.45
CA GLY A 83 3.22 -0.19 7.25
C GLY A 83 2.28 -0.32 6.06
N HIS A 84 2.58 -1.27 5.18
CA HIS A 84 1.82 -1.50 3.96
C HIS A 84 0.38 -1.98 4.23
N LEU A 85 0.19 -2.76 5.30
CA LEU A 85 -1.09 -3.34 5.69
C LEU A 85 -1.74 -2.54 6.84
N ALA A 86 -1.75 -1.20 6.75
CA ALA A 86 -2.27 -0.31 7.79
C ALA A 86 -3.74 -0.61 8.20
N ALA A 87 -4.57 -1.10 7.27
CA ALA A 87 -5.94 -1.53 7.59
C ALA A 87 -6.00 -2.75 8.53
N LEU A 88 -4.93 -3.53 8.62
CA LEU A 88 -4.81 -4.67 9.54
C LEU A 88 -4.03 -4.32 10.81
N SER A 89 -3.04 -3.43 10.72
CA SER A 89 -2.20 -3.06 11.88
C SER A 89 -2.79 -1.91 12.71
N HIS A 90 -3.45 -0.94 12.08
CA HIS A 90 -4.00 0.29 12.67
C HIS A 90 -5.44 0.56 12.18
N PRO A 91 -6.39 -0.38 12.37
CA PRO A 91 -7.73 -0.26 11.82
C PRO A 91 -8.53 0.92 12.41
N ASP A 92 -8.31 1.25 13.69
CA ASP A 92 -9.05 2.31 14.39
C ASP A 92 -8.56 3.70 13.94
N GLU A 93 -7.28 3.85 13.66
CA GLU A 93 -6.70 5.09 13.14
C GLU A 93 -7.10 5.35 11.68
N LEU A 94 -7.47 4.31 10.93
CA LEU A 94 -7.87 4.41 9.53
C LEU A 94 -9.38 4.71 9.32
N ALA A 95 -10.23 4.37 10.29
CA ALA A 95 -11.70 4.44 10.20
C ALA A 95 -12.27 5.87 10.26
#